data_AF-A0A2S9FNI6-F1
#
_entry.id   AF-A0A2S9FNI6-F1
#
_cell.length_a   1.000
_cell.length_b   1.000
_cell.length_c   1.000
_cell.angle_alpha   90.00
_cell.angle_beta   90.00
_cell.angle_gamma   90.00
#
_symmetry.space_group_name_H-M   'P 1'
#
loop_
_entity.id
_entity.type
_entity.pdbx_description
1 polymer ?
#
loop_
_entity_poly.entity_id
_entity_poly.type
_entity_poly.pdbx_seq_one_letter_code
_entity_poly.pdbx_strand_id
1 'polypeptide(L)'
;SATAISIPRDSYVEAPGIGKMKINGVYGSVHLEKMKELVEEQGEDPTVAEPEAQSAGREELIKTVANLTDVTVDHYAEIGLLGFALITDALGGVNVCLNAPVYEQLSGADFPAGWQKLNGTQAL
;
A
#
# COMPACT_ATOMS: atom_id res chain seq x y z
N SER A 1 14.16 -21.40 -0.33
CA SER A 1 14.31 -20.19 0.51
C SER A 1 13.25 -19.19 0.08
N ALA A 2 12.78 -18.33 0.99
CA ALA A 2 11.92 -17.21 0.64
C ALA A 2 12.77 -15.93 0.63
N THR A 3 12.53 -15.06 -0.35
CA THR A 3 13.18 -13.75 -0.47
C THR A 3 12.10 -12.68 -0.42
N ALA A 4 12.30 -11.67 0.43
CA ALA A 4 11.45 -10.48 0.47
C ALA A 4 12.25 -9.28 -0.03
N ILE A 5 11.61 -8.47 -0.87
CA ILE A 5 12.16 -7.21 -1.38
C ILE A 5 11.18 -6.11 -0.99
N SER A 6 11.70 -5.03 -0.44
CA SER A 6 10.91 -3.82 -0.16
C SER A 6 11.25 -2.76 -1.20
N ILE A 7 10.23 -2.23 -1.88
CA ILE A 7 10.35 -1.08 -2.77
C ILE A 7 10.00 0.17 -1.95
N PRO A 8 10.91 1.16 -1.80
CA PRO A 8 10.61 2.38 -1.06
C PRO A 8 9.40 3.10 -1.65
N ARG A 9 8.43 3.50 -0.81
CA ARG A 9 7.18 4.13 -1.25
C ARG A 9 7.36 5.40 -2.10
N ASP A 10 8.49 6.10 -1.88
CA ASP A 10 8.84 7.34 -2.56
C ASP A 10 9.75 7.11 -3.78
N SER A 11 9.93 5.85 -4.21
CA SER A 11 10.70 5.51 -5.42
C SER A 11 10.11 6.24 -6.62
N TYR A 12 10.97 6.90 -7.38
CA TYR A 12 10.58 7.64 -8.58
C TYR A 12 10.53 6.68 -9.76
N VAL A 13 9.35 6.54 -10.36
CA VAL A 13 9.03 5.54 -11.39
C VAL A 13 8.36 6.20 -12.58
N GLU A 14 8.41 5.52 -13.72
CA GLU A 14 7.57 5.82 -14.89
C GLU A 14 6.32 4.94 -14.79
N ALA A 15 5.16 5.54 -14.54
CA ALA A 15 3.88 4.85 -14.56
C ALA A 15 3.32 4.86 -15.99
N PRO A 16 3.09 3.71 -16.63
CA PRO A 16 2.52 3.65 -17.98
C PRO A 16 1.23 4.47 -18.10
N GLY A 17 1.16 5.34 -19.11
CA GLY A 17 -0.02 6.17 -19.37
C GLY A 17 -0.13 7.46 -18.53
N ILE A 18 0.53 7.55 -17.36
CA ILE A 18 0.47 8.73 -16.47
C ILE A 18 1.77 9.55 -16.52
N GLY A 19 2.92 8.88 -16.65
CA GLY A 19 4.23 9.52 -16.66
C GLY A 19 5.00 9.35 -15.34
N LYS A 20 5.98 10.22 -15.10
CA LYS A 20 6.89 10.10 -13.95
C LYS A 20 6.29 10.58 -12.64
N MET A 21 6.31 9.73 -11.62
CA MET A 21 5.82 10.06 -10.28
C MET A 21 6.44 9.17 -9.19
N LYS A 22 6.04 9.39 -7.93
CA LYS A 22 6.34 8.46 -6.83
C LYS A 22 5.45 7.22 -6.93
N ILE A 23 6.01 6.04 -6.68
CA ILE A 23 5.29 4.77 -6.84
C ILE A 23 4.04 4.68 -5.96
N ASN A 24 4.04 5.27 -4.76
CA ASN A 24 2.86 5.28 -3.88
C ASN A 24 1.69 6.14 -4.40
N GLY A 25 1.91 6.99 -5.39
CA GLY A 25 0.85 7.79 -6.01
C GLY A 25 0.15 7.07 -7.18
N VAL A 26 0.77 6.03 -7.76
CA VAL A 26 0.30 5.40 -9.00
C VAL A 26 -1.14 4.91 -8.88
N TYR A 27 -1.43 4.11 -7.84
CA TYR A 27 -2.77 3.60 -7.59
C TYR A 27 -3.81 4.73 -7.53
N GLY A 28 -3.56 5.74 -6.70
CA GLY A 28 -4.52 6.82 -6.46
C GLY A 28 -4.73 7.71 -7.68
N SER A 29 -3.68 7.98 -8.45
CA SER A 29 -3.78 8.76 -9.68
C SER A 29 -4.61 8.05 -10.75
N VAL A 30 -4.35 6.76 -10.98
CA VAL A 30 -5.09 5.96 -11.98
C VAL A 30 -6.54 5.75 -11.56
N HIS A 31 -6.78 5.45 -10.28
CA HIS A 31 -8.14 5.36 -9.73
C HIS A 31 -8.90 6.67 -9.96
N LEU A 32 -8.29 7.82 -9.65
CA LEU A 32 -8.93 9.12 -9.82
C LEU A 32 -9.22 9.44 -11.30
N GLU A 33 -8.28 9.17 -12.20
CA GLU A 33 -8.47 9.38 -13.64
C GLU A 33 -9.59 8.48 -14.18
N LYS A 34 -9.61 7.20 -13.78
CA LYS A 34 -10.65 6.26 -14.21
C LYS A 34 -12.03 6.64 -13.65
N MET A 35 -12.10 7.14 -12.42
CA MET A 35 -13.35 7.66 -11.86
C MET A 35 -13.87 8.86 -12.63
N LYS A 36 -13.01 9.79 -13.04
CA LYS A 36 -13.42 10.93 -13.89
C LYS A 36 -13.94 10.47 -15.24
N GLU A 37 -13.23 9.57 -15.90
CA GLU A 37 -13.64 8.98 -17.17
C GLU A 37 -15.04 8.34 -17.07
N LEU A 38 -15.24 7.45 -16.08
CA LEU A 38 -16.50 6.70 -15.95
C LEU A 38 -17.66 7.59 -15.49
N VAL A 39 -17.45 8.42 -14.46
CA VAL A 39 -18.54 9.18 -13.84
C VAL A 39 -18.80 10.50 -14.57
N GLU A 40 -17.76 11.26 -14.88
CA GLU A 40 -17.93 12.60 -15.45
C GLU A 40 -18.11 12.56 -16.97
N GLU A 41 -17.34 11.72 -17.67
CA GLU A 41 -17.38 11.68 -19.15
C GLU A 41 -18.44 10.71 -19.68
N GLN A 42 -18.61 9.55 -19.03
CA GLN A 42 -19.55 8.50 -19.47
C GLN A 42 -20.88 8.54 -18.71
N GLY A 43 -20.96 9.26 -17.58
CA GLY A 43 -22.18 9.39 -16.79
C GLY A 43 -22.57 8.12 -16.01
N GLU A 44 -21.61 7.23 -15.75
CA GLU A 44 -21.80 6.01 -14.97
C GLU A 44 -22.12 6.32 -13.50
N ASP A 45 -22.89 5.46 -12.84
CA ASP A 45 -23.14 5.58 -11.41
C ASP A 45 -21.82 5.39 -10.62
N PRO A 46 -21.48 6.27 -9.67
CA PRO A 46 -20.21 6.17 -8.93
C PRO A 46 -20.02 4.84 -8.18
N THR A 47 -21.10 4.20 -7.73
CA THR A 47 -21.03 2.90 -7.04
C THR A 47 -20.72 1.75 -8.00
N VAL A 48 -21.05 1.91 -9.28
CA VAL A 48 -20.72 0.96 -10.36
C VAL A 48 -19.31 1.21 -10.89
N ALA A 49 -18.89 2.48 -10.98
CA ALA A 49 -17.56 2.87 -11.44
C ALA A 49 -16.44 2.50 -10.44
N GLU A 50 -16.71 2.56 -9.14
CA GLU A 50 -15.70 2.39 -8.10
C GLU A 50 -14.91 1.06 -8.18
N PRO A 51 -15.53 -0.13 -8.30
CA PRO A 51 -14.79 -1.38 -8.44
C PRO A 51 -13.90 -1.44 -9.69
N GLU A 52 -14.32 -0.80 -10.79
CA GLU A 52 -13.54 -0.72 -12.02
C GLU A 52 -12.33 0.19 -11.84
N ALA A 53 -12.52 1.37 -11.26
CA ALA A 53 -11.43 2.30 -10.94
C ALA A 53 -10.41 1.70 -9.96
N GLN A 54 -10.87 0.94 -8.96
CA GLN A 54 -9.97 0.20 -8.06
C GLN A 54 -9.16 -0.86 -8.82
N SER A 55 -9.78 -1.58 -9.73
CA SER A 55 -9.09 -2.60 -10.52
C SER A 55 -8.05 -1.97 -11.46
N ALA A 56 -8.39 -0.84 -12.10
CA ALA A 56 -7.44 -0.06 -12.89
C ALA A 56 -6.24 0.41 -12.05
N GLY A 57 -6.49 0.96 -10.85
CA GLY A 57 -5.43 1.39 -9.94
C GLY A 57 -4.50 0.24 -9.51
N ARG A 58 -5.06 -0.93 -9.18
CA ARG A 58 -4.27 -2.14 -8.84
C ARG A 58 -3.43 -2.61 -10.01
N GLU A 59 -4.05 -2.74 -11.19
CA GLU A 59 -3.37 -3.23 -12.39
C GLU A 59 -2.18 -2.34 -12.77
N GLU A 60 -2.34 -1.01 -12.70
CA GLU A 60 -1.28 -0.09 -13.08
C GLU A 60 -0.14 -0.07 -12.06
N LEU A 61 -0.44 -0.19 -10.77
CA LEU A 61 0.59 -0.37 -9.75
C LEU A 61 1.37 -1.68 -9.97
N ILE A 62 0.69 -2.78 -10.28
CA ILE A 62 1.32 -4.08 -10.58
C ILE A 62 2.24 -3.95 -11.80
N LYS A 63 1.77 -3.36 -12.90
CA LYS A 63 2.59 -3.11 -14.11
C LYS A 63 3.80 -2.23 -13.81
N THR A 64 3.62 -1.18 -13.00
CA THR A 64 4.70 -0.28 -12.62
C THR A 64 5.78 -1.00 -11.80
N VAL A 65 5.39 -1.86 -10.85
CA VAL A 65 6.33 -2.70 -10.09
C VAL A 65 7.06 -3.67 -11.00
N ALA A 66 6.34 -4.35 -11.90
CA ALA A 66 6.94 -5.28 -12.87
C ALA A 66 7.97 -4.57 -13.75
N ASN A 67 7.65 -3.39 -14.29
CA ASN A 67 8.55 -2.59 -15.12
C ASN A 67 9.79 -2.09 -14.35
N LEU A 68 9.62 -1.71 -13.07
CA LEU A 68 10.71 -1.23 -12.23
C LEU A 68 11.72 -2.35 -11.92
N THR A 69 11.23 -3.58 -11.74
CA THR A 69 12.01 -4.68 -11.18
C THR A 69 12.34 -5.79 -12.17
N ASP A 70 11.73 -5.77 -13.36
CA ASP A 70 11.80 -6.81 -14.38
C ASP A 70 11.34 -8.20 -13.88
N VAL A 71 10.43 -8.22 -12.88
CA VAL A 71 9.86 -9.46 -12.33
C VAL A 71 8.40 -9.62 -12.74
N THR A 72 7.97 -10.88 -12.85
CA THR A 72 6.56 -11.23 -13.01
C THR A 72 5.85 -11.22 -11.66
N VAL A 73 4.65 -10.64 -11.61
CA VAL A 73 3.79 -10.63 -10.42
C VAL A 73 2.65 -11.62 -10.64
N ASP A 74 2.71 -12.77 -9.99
CA ASP A 74 1.68 -13.82 -10.13
C ASP A 74 0.43 -13.55 -9.28
N HIS A 75 0.60 -12.90 -8.12
CA HIS A 75 -0.46 -12.65 -7.16
C HIS A 75 -0.31 -11.26 -6.53
N TYR A 76 -1.46 -10.65 -6.21
CA TYR A 76 -1.54 -9.36 -5.53
C TYR A 76 -2.37 -9.51 -4.25
N ALA A 77 -1.91 -8.88 -3.18
CA ALA A 77 -2.63 -8.77 -1.92
C ALA A 77 -2.56 -7.33 -1.43
N GLU A 78 -3.69 -6.81 -0.98
CA GLU A 78 -3.82 -5.48 -0.42
C GLU A 78 -4.40 -5.58 0.98
N ILE A 79 -3.90 -4.75 1.89
CA ILE A 79 -4.32 -4.74 3.26
C ILE A 79 -4.48 -3.31 3.76
N GLY A 80 -5.69 -3.00 4.25
CA GLY A 80 -5.95 -1.76 4.96
C GLY A 80 -5.46 -1.80 6.41
N LEU A 81 -5.43 -0.65 7.08
CA LEU A 81 -4.95 -0.50 8.46
C LEU A 81 -5.66 -1.44 9.45
N LEU A 82 -7.00 -1.53 9.37
CA LEU A 82 -7.77 -2.43 10.22
C LEU A 82 -7.42 -3.90 9.97
N GLY A 83 -7.28 -4.29 8.70
CA GLY A 83 -6.90 -5.66 8.34
C GLY A 83 -5.53 -6.03 8.92
N PHE A 84 -4.57 -5.12 8.85
CA PHE A 84 -3.24 -5.32 9.41
C PHE A 84 -3.28 -5.52 10.93
N ALA A 85 -4.02 -4.68 11.65
CA ALA A 85 -4.15 -4.80 13.11
C ALA A 85 -4.78 -6.16 13.49
N LEU A 86 -5.87 -6.55 12.82
CA LEU A 86 -6.56 -7.81 13.09
C LEU A 86 -5.69 -9.04 12.81
N ILE A 87 -4.91 -9.06 11.71
CA ILE A 87 -4.00 -10.17 11.41
C ILE A 87 -2.89 -10.25 12.46
N THR A 88 -2.32 -9.11 12.85
CA THR A 88 -1.29 -9.04 13.89
C THR A 88 -1.79 -9.60 15.21
N ASP A 89 -3.00 -9.19 15.65
CA ASP A 89 -3.61 -9.70 16.87
C ASP A 89 -3.94 -11.19 16.77
N ALA A 90 -4.42 -11.65 15.61
CA ALA A 90 -4.71 -13.06 15.36
C ALA A 90 -3.46 -13.95 15.41
N LEU A 91 -2.30 -13.42 15.01
CA LEU A 91 -0.99 -14.08 15.18
C LEU A 91 -0.44 -13.98 16.61
N GLY A 92 -1.19 -13.31 17.50
CA GLY A 92 -0.84 -13.11 18.90
C GLY A 92 0.11 -11.96 19.14
N GLY A 93 0.29 -11.03 18.18
CA GLY A 93 1.23 -9.89 18.24
C GLY A 93 2.60 -10.18 17.63
N VAL A 94 3.41 -9.14 17.45
CA VAL A 94 4.76 -9.22 16.84
C VAL A 94 5.82 -8.87 17.87
N ASN A 95 6.96 -9.57 17.86
CA ASN A 95 8.11 -9.19 18.68
C ASN A 95 9.02 -8.24 17.90
N VAL A 96 9.29 -7.06 18.44
CA VAL A 96 10.17 -6.05 17.85
C VAL A 96 11.30 -5.74 18.83
N CYS A 97 12.52 -5.61 18.31
CA CYS A 97 13.66 -5.09 19.06
C CYS A 97 13.97 -3.68 18.57
N LEU A 98 13.59 -2.67 19.33
CA LEU A 98 13.91 -1.28 18.99
C LEU A 98 15.34 -0.95 19.43
N ASN A 99 16.14 -0.40 18.52
CA ASN A 99 17.51 0.02 18.83
C ASN A 99 17.56 1.25 19.75
N ALA A 100 16.52 2.07 19.74
CA ALA A 100 16.37 3.30 20.51
C ALA A 100 14.88 3.48 20.89
N PRO A 101 14.56 4.23 21.97
CA PRO A 101 13.17 4.54 22.27
C PRO A 101 12.57 5.40 21.15
N VAL A 102 11.26 5.25 20.92
CA VAL A 102 10.51 5.98 19.89
C VAL A 102 9.40 6.76 20.57
N TYR A 103 9.27 8.03 20.22
CA TYR A 103 8.10 8.85 20.52
C TYR A 103 7.73 9.64 19.26
N GLU A 104 6.57 9.36 18.68
CA GLU A 104 6.10 9.99 17.45
C GLU A 104 4.59 10.25 17.57
N GLN A 105 4.22 11.53 17.63
CA GLN A 105 2.86 11.95 17.97
C GLN A 105 1.83 11.67 16.86
N LEU A 106 2.23 11.67 15.59
CA LEU A 106 1.32 11.50 14.46
C LEU A 106 0.83 10.05 14.34
N SER A 107 1.70 9.09 14.60
CA SER A 107 1.41 7.65 14.68
C SER A 107 0.91 7.23 16.06
N GLY A 108 1.25 7.99 17.11
CA GLY A 108 0.97 7.61 18.50
C GLY A 108 1.96 6.59 19.06
N ALA A 109 3.06 6.33 18.35
CA ALA A 109 4.11 5.44 18.82
C ALA A 109 4.82 6.03 20.05
N ASP A 110 4.81 5.31 21.15
CA ASP A 110 5.55 5.62 22.38
C ASP A 110 6.08 4.31 22.98
N PHE A 111 7.33 4.00 22.66
CA PHE A 111 7.94 2.71 22.94
C PHE A 111 9.34 2.85 23.54
N PRO A 112 9.67 2.07 24.58
CA PRO A 112 11.04 1.98 25.08
C PRO A 112 11.94 1.25 24.07
N ALA A 113 13.26 1.41 24.22
CA ALA A 113 14.24 0.59 23.51
C ALA A 113 14.19 -0.88 23.98
N GLY A 114 14.69 -1.79 23.16
CA GLY A 114 14.81 -3.22 23.44
C GLY A 114 13.66 -4.07 22.91
N TRP A 115 13.64 -5.33 23.36
CA TRP A 115 12.63 -6.31 22.98
C TRP A 115 11.29 -6.00 23.64
N GLN A 116 10.25 -5.96 22.82
CA GLN A 116 8.87 -5.84 23.26
C GLN A 116 7.93 -6.52 22.29
N LYS A 117 6.72 -6.82 22.79
CA LYS A 117 5.67 -7.44 22.01
C LYS A 117 4.61 -6.41 21.69
N LEU A 118 4.39 -6.14 20.41
CA LEU A 118 3.40 -5.19 19.92
C LEU A 118 2.12 -5.92 19.51
N ASN A 119 0.97 -5.39 19.92
CA ASN A 119 -0.32 -5.80 19.39
C ASN A 119 -0.60 -5.13 18.02
N GLY A 120 -1.76 -5.39 17.43
CA GLY A 120 -2.10 -4.93 16.10
C GLY A 120 -2.11 -3.41 15.93
N THR A 121 -2.63 -2.67 16.90
CA THR A 121 -2.65 -1.21 16.82
C THR A 121 -1.28 -0.59 17.09
N GLN A 122 -0.46 -1.22 17.94
CA GLN A 122 0.91 -0.78 18.23
C GLN A 122 1.89 -1.07 17.10
N ALA A 123 1.64 -2.09 16.28
CA ALA A 123 2.50 -2.49 15.17
C ALA A 123 2.25 -1.71 13.86
N LEU A 124 1.26 -0.82 13.83
CA LEU A 124 0.90 0.07 12.72
C LEU A 124 1.85 1.28 12.63
#